data_AF-A0A2T9WSZ6-F1
#
_entry.id   AF-A0A2T9WSZ6-F1
#
_cell.length_a   1.000
_cell.length_b   1.000
_cell.length_c   1.000
_cell.angle_alpha   90.00
_cell.angle_beta   90.00
_cell.angle_gamma   90.00
#
_symmetry.space_group_name_H-M   'P 1'
#
loop_
_entity.id
_entity.type
_entity.pdbx_description
1 polymer ?
#
loop_
_entity_poly.entity_id
_entity_poly.type
_entity_poly.pdbx_seq_one_letter_code
_entity_poly.pdbx_strand_id
1 'polypeptide(L)'
;MEYIPLYIKNLCFNCNNTISSYRLSHGLPCENDLDDNEILELLNIKDENTFRELLYKKLSEKGKLKDYSNIYNLYKEVNKFSEFFKKALNSNPWKVQIMWFERLYKNNSFSMIAPTGVGKSTFIIISSIYFSSEYNKKILIILPTRLLVKQFNDLFDKFVSSLNLNIKVISYYGSNKKEIKEKIKNEDFNILIISNQFLTKNFDILKGKKFDIAFVDDVDSFFKGSKNIEKLFILIGYSEDDINVAKKVIDLKLAGKLDFNSDLYKRFLEIKNKNHGLIVLSSATGSLRGKRVRLYKELANFTIGTGSSKIRNVIDVYYIPKKDIKEELLNLLKELEDGGLIFVPKERGIEYMKEIYNYLISNNVKVGLIYSKTKTREIESILNDFYEGKINFLISITDPYGILTRGINMPERIKYAIFLGIPKIKINIRNLEKNIMNIIILSNLILPYISEIEKDRITKILTRLRKNMKKLSSGDLKLISDFLNGNNVELVGYLKSFANDILTLYNILKIYIDRPEILDKLKENPDVSIEVDENKNIYLNIVDLKTYLQASGRTSRLYSGGISKGLSIVFVDDEKLLKSLDMKLRYYLL
;
A
#
# COMPACT_ATOMS: atom_id res chain seq x y z
N MET A 1 45.00 -17.85 -15.05
CA MET A 1 43.91 -17.44 -15.96
C MET A 1 43.89 -15.92 -15.94
N GLU A 2 44.62 -15.24 -16.83
CA GLU A 2 44.24 -15.05 -18.24
C GLU A 2 42.77 -14.63 -18.37
N TYR A 3 42.42 -13.50 -17.77
CA TYR A 3 41.24 -12.78 -18.23
C TYR A 3 41.69 -11.82 -19.30
N ILE A 4 41.43 -12.15 -20.57
CA ILE A 4 41.46 -11.16 -21.64
C ILE A 4 40.35 -10.15 -21.28
N PRO A 5 40.68 -8.88 -20.99
CA PRO A 5 39.66 -7.92 -20.60
C PRO A 5 38.70 -7.70 -21.77
N LEU A 6 37.40 -7.98 -21.55
CA LEU A 6 36.35 -7.59 -22.49
C LEU A 6 36.33 -6.06 -22.58
N TYR A 7 36.43 -5.51 -23.78
CA TYR A 7 36.27 -4.07 -24.03
C TYR A 7 34.84 -3.76 -24.44
N ILE A 8 34.19 -2.87 -23.68
CA ILE A 8 32.77 -2.54 -23.84
C ILE A 8 32.66 -1.12 -24.36
N LYS A 9 32.02 -0.96 -25.52
CA LYS A 9 31.83 0.34 -26.16
C LYS A 9 30.84 1.21 -25.36
N ASN A 10 31.12 2.50 -25.30
CA ASN A 10 30.26 3.54 -24.75
C ASN A 10 29.84 3.35 -23.29
N LEU A 11 30.71 2.75 -22.47
CA LEU A 11 30.40 2.40 -21.08
C LEU A 11 31.31 3.04 -20.04
N CYS A 12 32.32 3.83 -20.45
CA CYS A 12 33.06 4.66 -19.50
C CYS A 12 32.12 5.69 -18.85
N PHE A 13 31.96 5.63 -17.52
CA PHE A 13 31.08 6.52 -16.75
C PHE A 13 31.52 8.00 -16.75
N ASN A 14 32.72 8.31 -17.22
CA ASN A 14 33.23 9.68 -17.32
C ASN A 14 33.12 10.22 -18.75
N CYS A 15 33.67 9.53 -19.75
CA CYS A 15 33.75 10.05 -21.12
C CYS A 15 32.90 9.32 -22.17
N ASN A 16 32.12 8.30 -21.78
CA ASN A 16 31.33 7.46 -22.70
C ASN A 16 32.14 6.82 -23.84
N ASN A 17 33.45 6.59 -23.65
CA ASN A 17 34.26 5.80 -24.57
C ASN A 17 34.19 4.29 -24.25
N THR A 18 34.89 3.51 -25.08
CA THR A 18 35.21 2.10 -24.80
C THR A 18 36.00 1.98 -23.50
N ILE A 19 35.66 0.98 -22.68
CA ILE A 19 36.30 0.70 -21.39
C ILE A 19 36.52 -0.81 -21.22
N SER A 20 37.64 -1.20 -20.60
CA SER A 20 37.88 -2.58 -20.20
C SER A 20 36.99 -3.00 -19.02
N SER A 21 36.50 -4.23 -19.06
CA SER A 21 35.74 -4.86 -17.97
C SER A 21 36.49 -4.84 -16.64
N TYR A 22 37.82 -4.97 -16.69
CA TYR A 22 38.70 -4.83 -15.52
C TYR A 22 38.52 -3.44 -14.87
N ARG A 23 38.74 -2.35 -15.61
CA ARG A 23 38.62 -0.98 -15.07
C ARG A 23 37.21 -0.69 -14.57
N LEU A 24 36.20 -1.09 -15.33
CA LEU A 24 34.81 -0.89 -14.93
C LEU A 24 34.46 -1.61 -13.62
N SER A 25 34.91 -2.85 -13.44
CA SER A 25 34.68 -3.63 -12.20
C SER A 25 35.36 -3.04 -10.96
N HIS A 26 36.42 -2.25 -11.15
CA HIS A 26 37.13 -1.54 -10.09
C HIS A 26 36.67 -0.08 -9.95
N GLY A 27 35.64 0.35 -10.67
CA GLY A 27 35.14 1.73 -10.62
C GLY A 27 36.11 2.77 -11.20
N LEU A 28 37.03 2.36 -12.07
CA LEU A 28 38.02 3.21 -12.73
C LEU A 28 37.53 3.65 -14.11
N PRO A 29 37.89 4.86 -14.58
CA PRO A 29 37.53 5.32 -15.92
C PRO A 29 38.41 4.63 -16.97
N CYS A 30 38.10 4.80 -18.26
CA CYS A 30 38.86 4.15 -19.32
C CYS A 30 40.28 4.72 -19.47
N GLU A 31 41.09 4.03 -20.27
CA GLU A 31 42.50 4.30 -20.55
C GLU A 31 42.71 5.69 -21.18
N ASN A 32 41.69 6.20 -21.89
CA ASN A 32 41.71 7.56 -22.43
C ASN A 32 41.60 8.63 -21.34
N ASP A 33 40.98 8.32 -20.20
CA ASP A 33 40.78 9.26 -19.10
C ASP A 33 41.97 9.26 -18.13
N LEU A 34 42.41 8.09 -17.70
CA LEU A 34 43.60 7.91 -16.84
C LEU A 34 44.44 6.74 -17.37
N ASP A 35 45.76 6.87 -17.40
CA ASP A 35 46.64 5.76 -17.79
C ASP A 35 46.80 4.72 -16.66
N ASP A 36 47.52 3.63 -16.94
CA ASP A 36 47.67 2.53 -15.98
C ASP A 36 48.49 2.91 -14.74
N ASN A 37 49.45 3.82 -14.86
CA ASN A 37 50.24 4.28 -13.71
C ASN A 37 49.39 5.14 -12.77
N GLU A 38 48.45 5.89 -13.33
CA GLU A 38 47.63 6.85 -12.59
C GLU A 38 46.53 6.20 -11.77
N ILE A 39 46.11 5.00 -12.14
CA ILE A 39 45.11 4.22 -11.41
C ILE A 39 45.72 3.38 -10.29
N LEU A 40 47.05 3.19 -10.23
CA LEU A 40 47.70 2.38 -9.20
C LEU A 40 47.40 2.85 -7.78
N GLU A 41 47.41 4.17 -7.57
CA GLU A 41 47.06 4.78 -6.28
C GLU A 41 45.57 4.57 -5.93
N LEU A 42 44.69 4.62 -6.93
CA LEU A 42 43.24 4.45 -6.75
C LEU A 42 42.87 3.01 -6.37
N LEU A 43 43.57 2.01 -6.92
CA LEU A 43 43.30 0.58 -6.68
C LEU A 43 43.45 0.18 -5.20
N ASN A 44 44.25 0.90 -4.43
CA ASN A 44 44.53 0.59 -3.02
C ASN A 44 43.56 1.25 -2.04
N ILE A 45 42.66 2.12 -2.52
CA ILE A 45 41.75 2.88 -1.65
C ILE A 45 40.49 2.07 -1.38
N LYS A 46 40.30 1.69 -0.11
CA LYS A 46 39.12 0.93 0.33
C LYS A 46 37.91 1.81 0.67
N ASP A 47 38.15 3.04 1.14
CA ASP A 47 37.07 3.96 1.49
C ASP A 47 36.48 4.61 0.23
N GLU A 48 35.18 4.40 0.01
CA GLU A 48 34.51 4.87 -1.22
C GLU A 48 34.52 6.40 -1.36
N ASN A 49 34.43 7.14 -0.26
CA ASN A 49 34.40 8.61 -0.30
C ASN A 49 35.76 9.15 -0.72
N THR A 50 36.83 8.64 -0.09
CA THR A 50 38.22 8.98 -0.41
C THR A 50 38.54 8.59 -1.86
N PHE A 51 38.10 7.41 -2.32
CA PHE A 51 38.27 6.97 -3.70
C PHE A 51 37.63 7.96 -4.68
N ARG A 52 36.38 8.36 -4.41
CA ARG A 52 35.64 9.27 -5.29
C ARG A 52 36.26 10.67 -5.35
N GLU A 53 36.70 11.19 -4.21
CA GLU A 53 37.36 12.49 -4.13
C GLU A 53 38.70 12.50 -4.87
N LEU A 54 39.53 11.47 -4.68
CA LEU A 54 40.81 11.36 -5.37
C LEU A 54 40.63 11.18 -6.88
N LEU A 55 39.68 10.35 -7.31
CA LEU A 55 39.36 10.17 -8.72
C LEU A 55 38.88 11.48 -9.36
N TYR A 56 38.00 12.22 -8.67
CA TYR A 56 37.56 13.54 -9.12
C TYR A 56 38.73 14.51 -9.29
N LYS A 57 39.62 14.58 -8.28
CA LYS A 57 40.81 15.44 -8.29
C LYS A 57 41.74 15.11 -9.45
N LYS A 58 42.11 13.83 -9.63
CA LYS A 58 42.97 13.37 -10.73
C LYS A 58 42.39 13.70 -12.10
N LEU A 59 41.09 13.45 -12.31
CA LEU A 59 40.42 13.79 -13.57
C LEU A 59 40.38 15.31 -13.82
N SER A 60 40.18 16.10 -12.76
CA SER A 60 40.13 17.56 -12.82
C SER A 60 41.49 18.17 -13.16
N GLU A 61 42.56 17.76 -12.46
CA GLU A 61 43.94 18.21 -12.68
C GLU A 61 44.42 17.95 -14.11
N LYS A 62 43.87 16.90 -14.75
CA LYS A 62 44.17 16.54 -16.14
C LYS A 62 43.29 17.22 -17.19
N GLY A 63 42.30 18.00 -16.78
CA GLY A 63 41.30 18.56 -17.71
C GLY A 63 40.46 17.50 -18.42
N LYS A 64 40.31 16.30 -17.82
CA LYS A 64 39.55 15.16 -18.37
C LYS A 64 38.26 14.85 -17.63
N LEU A 65 37.94 15.64 -16.60
CA LEU A 65 36.69 15.53 -15.86
C LEU A 65 35.49 15.85 -16.78
N LYS A 66 34.58 14.87 -16.92
CA LYS A 66 33.37 14.95 -17.73
C LYS A 66 32.15 14.51 -16.90
N ASP A 67 31.47 13.43 -17.26
CA ASP A 67 30.21 12.99 -16.63
C ASP A 67 30.42 12.50 -15.19
N TYR A 68 31.66 12.13 -14.82
CA TYR A 68 31.98 11.75 -13.44
C TYR A 68 31.73 12.88 -12.44
N SER A 69 31.79 14.14 -12.88
CA SER A 69 31.46 15.30 -12.03
C SER A 69 30.05 15.21 -11.44
N ASN A 70 29.09 14.71 -12.22
CA ASN A 70 27.70 14.54 -11.77
C ASN A 70 27.58 13.45 -10.70
N ILE A 71 28.33 12.37 -10.86
CA ILE A 71 28.38 11.28 -9.88
C ILE A 71 29.02 11.79 -8.59
N TYR A 72 30.21 12.42 -8.68
CA TYR A 72 30.90 12.95 -7.52
C TYR A 72 30.04 13.96 -6.74
N ASN A 73 29.43 14.93 -7.43
CA ASN A 73 28.59 15.96 -6.81
C ASN A 73 27.38 15.36 -6.08
N LEU A 74 26.74 14.33 -6.65
CA LEU A 74 25.66 13.61 -5.97
C LEU A 74 26.12 13.01 -4.64
N TYR A 75 27.22 12.27 -4.63
CA TYR A 75 27.69 11.60 -3.41
C TYR A 75 28.23 12.59 -2.38
N LYS A 76 28.89 13.67 -2.83
CA LYS A 76 29.29 14.79 -1.98
C LYS A 76 28.07 15.39 -1.26
N GLU A 77 26.98 15.60 -1.98
CA GLU A 77 25.73 16.13 -1.40
C GLU A 77 25.01 15.13 -0.51
N VAL A 78 25.05 13.83 -0.82
CA VAL A 78 24.56 12.76 0.07
C VAL A 78 25.32 12.77 1.41
N ASN A 79 26.65 12.94 1.38
CA ASN A 79 27.47 13.03 2.59
C ASN A 79 27.11 14.28 3.40
N LYS A 80 27.01 15.45 2.74
CA LYS A 80 26.59 16.71 3.37
C LYS A 80 25.21 16.61 4.02
N PHE A 81 24.24 16.02 3.31
CA PHE A 81 22.91 15.75 3.87
C PHE A 81 22.95 14.76 5.04
N SER A 82 23.80 13.73 4.99
CA SER A 82 23.93 12.75 6.08
C SER A 82 24.49 13.39 7.35
N GLU A 83 25.48 14.26 7.22
CA GLU A 83 25.99 15.06 8.34
C GLU A 83 24.94 16.02 8.89
N PHE A 84 24.20 16.70 8.01
CA PHE A 84 23.10 17.57 8.40
C PHE A 84 22.02 16.82 9.18
N PHE A 85 21.63 15.65 8.68
CA PHE A 85 20.66 14.76 9.32
C PHE A 85 21.16 14.29 10.70
N LYS A 86 22.44 13.91 10.79
CA LYS A 86 23.07 13.50 12.05
C LYS A 86 23.12 14.64 13.07
N LYS A 87 23.41 15.87 12.65
CA LYS A 87 23.36 17.05 13.53
C LYS A 87 21.95 17.30 14.09
N ALA A 88 20.91 17.07 13.28
CA ALA A 88 19.52 17.29 13.71
C ALA A 88 18.95 16.19 14.63
N LEU A 89 19.35 14.92 14.42
CA LEU A 89 18.70 13.75 15.02
C LEU A 89 19.64 12.84 15.82
N ASN A 90 20.94 13.16 15.91
CA ASN A 90 21.99 12.34 16.52
C ASN A 90 22.04 10.89 15.98
N SER A 91 21.56 10.67 14.75
CA SER A 91 21.52 9.36 14.09
C SER A 91 21.73 9.51 12.59
N ASN A 92 22.25 8.48 11.93
CA ASN A 92 22.42 8.50 10.48
C ASN A 92 21.08 8.28 9.77
N PRO A 93 20.88 8.88 8.58
CA PRO A 93 19.73 8.58 7.75
C PRO A 93 19.74 7.11 7.32
N TRP A 94 18.56 6.53 7.19
CA TRP A 94 18.38 5.18 6.68
C TRP A 94 18.72 5.13 5.18
N LYS A 95 19.14 3.97 4.67
CA LYS A 95 19.42 3.80 3.22
C LYS A 95 18.23 4.19 2.33
N VAL A 96 17.00 3.94 2.79
CA VAL A 96 15.79 4.36 2.06
C VAL A 96 15.62 5.89 2.04
N GLN A 97 16.03 6.58 3.10
CA GLN A 97 16.03 8.03 3.19
C GLN A 97 17.13 8.64 2.31
N ILE A 98 18.31 8.01 2.24
CA ILE A 98 19.37 8.39 1.27
C ILE A 98 18.85 8.26 -0.16
N MET A 99 18.21 7.14 -0.51
CA MET A 99 17.61 6.95 -1.83
C MET A 99 16.57 8.04 -2.15
N TRP A 100 15.74 8.43 -1.18
CA TRP A 100 14.78 9.53 -1.38
C TRP A 100 15.47 10.89 -1.56
N PHE A 101 16.54 11.15 -0.80
CA PHE A 101 17.34 12.35 -0.95
C PHE A 101 18.00 12.43 -2.34
N GLU A 102 18.63 11.36 -2.81
CA GLU A 102 19.21 11.29 -4.15
C GLU A 102 18.17 11.62 -5.24
N ARG A 103 16.93 11.16 -5.08
CA ARG A 103 15.84 11.46 -6.02
C ARG A 103 15.45 12.93 -5.97
N LEU A 104 15.35 13.53 -4.78
CA LEU A 104 15.11 14.97 -4.64
C LEU A 104 16.23 15.80 -5.29
N TYR A 105 17.49 15.46 -4.99
CA TYR A 105 18.65 16.15 -5.55
C TYR A 105 18.73 16.04 -7.07
N LYS A 106 18.37 14.88 -7.64
CA LYS A 106 18.24 14.67 -9.08
C LYS A 106 16.97 15.26 -9.71
N ASN A 107 16.21 16.09 -8.98
CA ASN A 107 14.97 16.71 -9.43
C ASN A 107 13.91 15.71 -9.95
N ASN A 108 13.78 14.56 -9.29
CA ASN A 108 12.79 13.56 -9.63
C ASN A 108 11.61 13.58 -8.65
N SER A 109 10.39 13.60 -9.17
CA SER A 109 9.18 13.38 -8.38
C SER A 109 8.97 11.89 -8.10
N PHE A 110 8.41 11.53 -6.94
CA PHE A 110 8.22 10.12 -6.57
C PHE A 110 7.22 9.85 -5.47
N SER A 111 6.88 8.57 -5.28
CA SER A 111 6.17 8.07 -4.10
C SER A 111 7.14 7.39 -3.13
N MET A 112 7.04 7.71 -1.85
CA MET A 112 7.81 7.13 -0.75
C MET A 112 7.26 5.73 -0.41
N ILE A 113 7.52 4.77 -1.30
CA ILE A 113 7.16 3.36 -1.14
C ILE A 113 8.08 2.75 -0.07
N ALA A 114 7.56 2.63 1.13
CA ALA A 114 8.22 1.98 2.26
C ALA A 114 7.18 1.63 3.34
N PRO A 115 7.48 0.66 4.23
CA PRO A 115 6.66 0.38 5.41
C PRO A 115 6.55 1.61 6.33
N THR A 116 5.64 1.55 7.29
CA THR A 116 5.57 2.51 8.40
C THR A 116 6.81 2.38 9.29
N GLY A 117 7.20 3.46 9.98
CA GLY A 117 8.31 3.43 10.92
C GLY A 117 9.71 3.67 10.32
N VAL A 118 9.84 3.84 9.00
CA VAL A 118 11.13 4.20 8.35
C VAL A 118 11.48 5.70 8.43
N GLY A 119 10.72 6.47 9.21
CA GLY A 119 10.93 7.92 9.36
C GLY A 119 10.56 8.74 8.12
N LYS A 120 9.38 8.51 7.49
CA LYS A 120 8.89 9.32 6.35
C LYS A 120 8.68 10.78 6.74
N SER A 121 7.94 11.01 7.83
CA SER A 121 7.68 12.37 8.33
C SER A 121 8.99 13.05 8.72
N THR A 122 9.88 12.35 9.40
CA THR A 122 11.24 12.83 9.72
C THR A 122 12.02 13.22 8.48
N PHE A 123 12.04 12.37 7.44
CA PHE A 123 12.68 12.66 6.18
C PHE A 123 12.08 13.91 5.51
N ILE A 124 10.76 14.02 5.45
CA ILE A 124 10.07 15.19 4.89
C ILE A 124 10.54 16.47 5.61
N ILE A 125 10.55 16.46 6.94
CA ILE A 125 10.94 17.63 7.73
C ILE A 125 12.40 17.99 7.48
N ILE A 126 13.34 17.06 7.70
CA ILE A 126 14.78 17.34 7.57
C ILE A 126 15.16 17.73 6.14
N SER A 127 14.60 17.07 5.12
CA SER A 127 14.85 17.45 3.72
C SER A 127 14.26 18.81 3.39
N SER A 128 13.08 19.17 3.92
CA SER A 128 12.50 20.50 3.72
C SER A 128 13.39 21.59 4.30
N ILE A 129 13.93 21.39 5.51
CA ILE A 129 14.89 22.31 6.14
C ILE A 129 16.16 22.40 5.27
N TYR A 130 16.74 21.26 4.91
CA TYR A 130 17.97 21.21 4.09
C TYR A 130 17.83 21.94 2.76
N PHE A 131 16.79 21.64 1.98
CA PHE A 131 16.59 22.28 0.68
C PHE A 131 16.23 23.77 0.82
N SER A 132 15.55 24.15 1.89
CA SER A 132 15.26 25.55 2.18
C SER A 132 16.52 26.32 2.61
N SER A 133 17.41 25.75 3.42
CA SER A 133 18.60 26.44 3.91
C SER A 133 19.72 26.47 2.88
N GLU A 134 20.01 25.34 2.24
CA GLU A 134 21.16 25.20 1.35
C GLU A 134 20.90 25.70 -0.07
N TYR A 135 19.64 25.66 -0.53
CA TYR A 135 19.27 25.97 -1.91
C TYR A 135 18.15 27.01 -2.05
N ASN A 136 17.72 27.61 -0.93
CA ASN A 136 16.63 28.59 -0.89
C ASN A 136 15.34 28.11 -1.60
N LYS A 137 15.05 26.80 -1.51
CA LYS A 137 13.88 26.18 -2.14
C LYS A 137 12.63 26.48 -1.35
N LYS A 138 11.55 26.82 -2.04
CA LYS A 138 10.24 27.06 -1.45
C LYS A 138 9.46 25.76 -1.32
N ILE A 139 9.09 25.39 -0.10
CA ILE A 139 8.55 24.07 0.22
C ILE A 139 7.08 24.16 0.62
N LEU A 140 6.27 23.26 0.08
CA LEU A 140 4.88 23.02 0.47
C LEU A 140 4.76 21.66 1.15
N ILE A 141 4.15 21.60 2.32
CA ILE A 141 3.82 20.37 3.02
C ILE A 141 2.32 20.31 3.25
N ILE A 142 1.70 19.24 2.75
CA ILE A 142 0.27 19.00 2.84
C ILE A 142 0.04 17.77 3.71
N LEU A 143 -0.72 17.94 4.79
CA LEU A 143 -0.97 16.91 5.78
C LEU A 143 -2.47 16.57 5.87
N PRO A 144 -2.87 15.37 6.31
CA PRO A 144 -4.26 14.95 6.34
C PRO A 144 -5.12 15.77 7.32
N THR A 145 -4.56 16.15 8.47
CA THR A 145 -5.30 16.81 9.55
C THR A 145 -4.56 18.03 10.07
N ARG A 146 -5.30 18.96 10.69
CA ARG A 146 -4.70 20.12 11.37
C ARG A 146 -3.85 19.72 12.58
N LEU A 147 -4.14 18.57 13.20
CA LEU A 147 -3.34 18.06 14.32
C LEU A 147 -1.93 17.69 13.84
N LEU A 148 -1.82 17.02 12.69
CA LEU A 148 -0.51 16.73 12.10
C LEU A 148 0.23 18.00 11.66
N VAL A 149 -0.48 19.05 11.20
CA VAL A 149 0.13 20.37 10.95
C VAL A 149 0.79 20.93 12.20
N LYS A 150 0.12 20.84 13.36
CA LYS A 150 0.71 21.26 14.63
C LYS A 150 1.95 20.41 14.97
N GLN A 151 1.84 19.09 14.91
CA GLN A 151 2.95 18.19 15.22
C GLN A 151 4.18 18.43 14.33
N PHE A 152 3.97 18.66 13.04
CA PHE A 152 5.04 19.02 12.13
C PHE A 152 5.66 20.37 12.53
N ASN A 153 4.84 21.39 12.82
CA ASN A 153 5.34 22.69 13.26
C ASN A 153 6.24 22.57 14.51
N ASP A 154 5.79 21.84 15.53
CA ASP A 154 6.55 21.64 16.78
C ASP A 154 7.91 20.97 16.51
N LEU A 155 7.94 20.00 15.57
CA LEU A 155 9.18 19.34 15.14
C LEU A 155 10.08 20.27 14.30
N PHE A 156 9.52 21.07 13.41
CA PHE A 156 10.26 22.06 12.63
C PHE A 156 10.93 23.07 13.55
N ASP A 157 10.19 23.64 14.52
CA ASP A 157 10.72 24.60 15.48
C ASP A 157 11.90 23.98 16.25
N LYS A 158 11.72 22.74 16.75
CA LYS A 158 12.79 22.00 17.43
C LYS A 158 14.04 21.85 16.55
N PHE A 159 13.90 21.40 15.31
CA PHE A 159 15.06 21.14 14.44
C PHE A 159 15.72 22.41 13.94
N VAL A 160 14.94 23.42 13.53
CA VAL A 160 15.46 24.73 13.08
C VAL A 160 16.25 25.40 14.20
N SER A 161 15.72 25.40 15.43
CA SER A 161 16.46 25.90 16.60
C SER A 161 17.73 25.09 16.88
N SER A 162 17.68 23.76 16.84
CA SER A 162 18.86 22.92 17.08
C SER A 162 19.99 23.12 16.06
N LEU A 163 19.62 23.52 14.83
CA LEU A 163 20.56 23.75 13.73
C LEU A 163 21.00 25.21 13.62
N ASN A 164 20.49 26.12 14.46
CA ASN A 164 20.72 27.57 14.40
C ASN A 164 20.46 28.18 13.01
N LEU A 165 19.38 27.76 12.36
CA LEU A 165 19.02 28.22 11.02
C LEU A 165 17.95 29.32 11.08
N ASN A 166 18.05 30.30 10.19
CA ASN A 166 17.03 31.33 10.01
C ASN A 166 16.07 30.96 8.87
N ILE A 167 15.14 30.04 9.14
CA ILE A 167 14.13 29.59 8.17
C ILE A 167 12.75 30.02 8.64
N LYS A 168 11.99 30.68 7.76
CA LYS A 168 10.61 31.08 8.03
C LYS A 168 9.66 29.93 7.72
N VAL A 169 9.18 29.26 8.77
CA VAL A 169 8.15 28.21 8.67
C VAL A 169 6.79 28.81 9.02
N ILE A 170 5.81 28.65 8.14
CA ILE A 170 4.43 29.05 8.39
C ILE A 170 3.53 27.82 8.33
N SER A 171 2.73 27.65 9.38
CA SER A 171 1.81 26.54 9.51
C SER A 171 0.40 27.04 9.77
N TYR A 172 -0.60 26.55 9.01
CA TYR A 172 -1.99 26.94 9.23
C TYR A 172 -2.67 26.08 10.31
N TYR A 173 -2.51 26.49 11.57
CA TYR A 173 -3.22 25.93 12.72
C TYR A 173 -3.46 27.02 13.80
N GLY A 174 -4.27 26.73 14.83
CA GLY A 174 -4.51 27.66 15.95
C GLY A 174 -5.60 28.73 15.75
N SER A 175 -5.62 29.72 16.65
CA SER A 175 -6.63 30.78 16.76
C SER A 175 -6.38 31.99 15.83
N ASN A 176 -5.13 32.36 15.56
CA ASN A 176 -4.75 33.55 14.77
C ASN A 176 -4.83 33.35 13.24
N LYS A 177 -5.99 32.89 12.76
CA LYS A 177 -6.18 32.49 11.36
C LYS A 177 -6.08 33.63 10.33
N LYS A 178 -6.37 34.88 10.71
CA LYS A 178 -6.33 36.03 9.80
C LYS A 178 -4.88 36.41 9.48
N GLU A 179 -4.07 36.62 10.52
CA GLU A 179 -2.65 36.95 10.40
C GLU A 179 -1.88 35.88 9.60
N ILE A 180 -2.10 34.60 9.89
CA ILE A 180 -1.45 33.51 9.15
C ILE A 180 -1.82 33.56 7.66
N LYS A 181 -3.08 33.86 7.33
CA LYS A 181 -3.51 33.99 5.92
C LYS A 181 -2.86 35.18 5.22
N GLU A 182 -2.64 36.28 5.92
CA GLU A 182 -1.94 37.45 5.37
C GLU A 182 -0.47 37.13 5.09
N LYS A 183 0.23 36.50 6.04
CA LYS A 183 1.62 36.05 5.81
C LYS A 183 1.71 35.06 4.64
N ILE A 184 0.74 34.14 4.52
CA ILE A 184 0.64 33.25 3.35
C ILE A 184 0.46 34.06 2.07
N LYS A 185 -0.47 35.03 2.05
CA LYS A 185 -0.76 35.84 0.85
C LYS A 185 0.48 36.62 0.39
N ASN A 186 1.20 37.21 1.35
CA ASN A 186 2.40 38.02 1.14
C ASN A 186 3.68 37.20 0.85
N GLU A 187 3.58 35.87 0.89
CA GLU A 187 4.71 34.97 0.60
C GLU A 187 5.90 35.08 1.56
N ASP A 188 5.64 35.51 2.78
CA ASP A 188 6.66 35.68 3.82
C ASP A 188 6.99 34.34 4.51
N PHE A 189 7.42 33.35 3.74
CA PHE A 189 7.83 32.04 4.23
C PHE A 189 8.72 31.31 3.25
N ASN A 190 9.60 30.45 3.78
CA ASN A 190 10.32 29.45 2.99
C ASN A 190 9.55 28.12 2.95
N ILE A 191 8.91 27.75 4.05
CA ILE A 191 8.18 26.48 4.21
C ILE A 191 6.74 26.76 4.62
N LEU A 192 5.78 26.22 3.87
CA LEU A 192 4.35 26.29 4.19
C LEU A 192 3.79 24.92 4.54
N ILE A 193 3.19 24.79 5.73
CA ILE A 193 2.57 23.57 6.24
C ILE A 193 1.05 23.76 6.35
N ILE A 194 0.29 22.99 5.59
CA ILE A 194 -1.16 23.10 5.52
C ILE A 194 -1.85 21.74 5.58
N SER A 195 -3.14 21.74 5.86
CA SER A 195 -3.96 20.52 5.79
C SER A 195 -4.63 20.35 4.42
N ASN A 196 -5.02 19.12 4.08
CA ASN A 196 -5.85 18.80 2.92
C ASN A 196 -7.08 19.72 2.83
N GLN A 197 -7.77 19.92 3.96
CA GLN A 197 -8.94 20.79 4.03
C GLN A 197 -8.61 22.25 3.71
N PHE A 198 -7.43 22.74 4.11
CA PHE A 198 -7.01 24.10 3.83
C PHE A 198 -6.79 24.30 2.32
N LEU A 199 -6.08 23.40 1.66
CA LEU A 199 -5.89 23.41 0.21
C LEU A 199 -7.22 23.42 -0.54
N THR A 200 -8.20 22.64 -0.06
CA THR A 200 -9.52 22.60 -0.69
C THR A 200 -10.27 23.93 -0.53
N LYS A 201 -10.30 24.51 0.67
CA LYS A 201 -11.13 25.68 1.00
C LYS A 201 -10.49 27.05 0.68
N ASN A 202 -9.17 27.14 0.60
CA ASN A 202 -8.44 28.40 0.49
C ASN A 202 -7.45 28.36 -0.67
N PHE A 203 -7.83 27.75 -1.79
CA PHE A 203 -6.93 27.66 -2.93
C PHE A 203 -6.63 29.03 -3.56
N ASP A 204 -7.58 29.96 -3.51
CA ASP A 204 -7.44 31.28 -4.15
C ASP A 204 -6.26 32.08 -3.60
N ILE A 205 -5.98 31.98 -2.28
CA ILE A 205 -4.82 32.64 -1.68
C ILE A 205 -3.48 31.94 -2.00
N LEU A 206 -3.52 30.71 -2.51
CA LEU A 206 -2.36 29.94 -2.96
C LEU A 206 -2.17 30.05 -4.49
N LYS A 207 -3.20 30.49 -5.23
CA LYS A 207 -3.14 30.64 -6.68
C LYS A 207 -2.09 31.70 -7.04
N GLY A 208 -1.27 31.40 -8.05
CA GLY A 208 -0.15 32.25 -8.46
C GLY A 208 1.16 31.98 -7.69
N LYS A 209 1.12 31.20 -6.62
CA LYS A 209 2.34 30.79 -5.89
C LYS A 209 2.96 29.57 -6.53
N LYS A 210 4.30 29.55 -6.62
CA LYS A 210 5.08 28.41 -7.12
C LYS A 210 5.93 27.84 -6.01
N PHE A 211 5.87 26.53 -5.84
CA PHE A 211 6.69 25.77 -4.91
C PHE A 211 7.68 24.90 -5.67
N ASP A 212 8.91 24.83 -5.18
CA ASP A 212 9.94 23.98 -5.75
C ASP A 212 9.77 22.52 -5.37
N ILE A 213 9.27 22.25 -4.16
CA ILE A 213 9.03 20.89 -3.67
C ILE A 213 7.71 20.88 -2.90
N ALA A 214 6.83 19.93 -3.24
CA ALA A 214 5.60 19.69 -2.54
C ALA A 214 5.57 18.26 -1.96
N PHE A 215 5.50 18.18 -0.64
CA PHE A 215 5.30 16.94 0.10
C PHE A 215 3.82 16.75 0.44
N VAL A 216 3.28 15.57 0.19
CA VAL A 216 1.92 15.19 0.61
C VAL A 216 2.01 13.97 1.51
N ASP A 217 1.71 14.16 2.78
CA ASP A 217 1.56 13.06 3.73
C ASP A 217 0.11 12.54 3.71
N ASP A 218 -0.04 11.21 3.78
CA ASP A 218 -1.31 10.49 3.57
C ASP A 218 -2.03 10.78 2.23
N VAL A 219 -1.73 9.93 1.26
CA VAL A 219 -2.30 10.00 -0.10
C VAL A 219 -3.79 9.63 -0.11
N ASP A 220 -4.24 8.71 0.75
CA ASP A 220 -5.62 8.22 0.67
C ASP A 220 -6.62 9.33 1.02
N SER A 221 -6.33 10.16 2.03
CA SER A 221 -7.16 11.32 2.35
C SER A 221 -7.03 12.46 1.34
N PHE A 222 -5.84 12.68 0.76
CA PHE A 222 -5.62 13.72 -0.25
C PHE A 222 -6.48 13.48 -1.50
N PHE A 223 -6.60 12.22 -1.93
CA PHE A 223 -7.28 11.82 -3.17
C PHE A 223 -8.81 11.77 -3.05
N LYS A 224 -9.38 11.81 -1.83
CA LYS A 224 -10.84 11.98 -1.64
C LYS A 224 -11.33 13.31 -2.24
N GLY A 225 -10.48 14.34 -2.24
CA GLY A 225 -10.74 15.61 -2.92
C GLY A 225 -10.32 15.54 -4.39
N SER A 226 -11.23 15.20 -5.30
CA SER A 226 -10.89 14.98 -6.73
C SER A 226 -10.15 16.15 -7.40
N LYS A 227 -10.38 17.39 -6.96
CA LYS A 227 -9.72 18.61 -7.48
C LYS A 227 -8.35 18.89 -6.84
N ASN A 228 -7.98 18.25 -5.74
CA ASN A 228 -6.72 18.53 -5.03
C ASN A 228 -5.49 18.15 -5.87
N ILE A 229 -5.59 17.10 -6.69
CA ILE A 229 -4.53 16.71 -7.64
C ILE A 229 -4.19 17.89 -8.56
N GLU A 230 -5.21 18.50 -9.17
CA GLU A 230 -5.04 19.60 -10.13
C GLU A 230 -4.48 20.84 -9.43
N LYS A 231 -5.00 21.14 -8.23
CA LYS A 231 -4.48 22.22 -7.38
C LYS A 231 -2.99 22.05 -7.08
N LEU A 232 -2.55 20.82 -6.77
CA LEU A 232 -1.14 20.54 -6.52
C LEU A 232 -0.28 20.77 -7.76
N PHE A 233 -0.71 20.30 -8.93
CA PHE A 233 -0.01 20.57 -10.20
C PHE A 233 0.10 22.07 -10.50
N ILE A 234 -0.94 22.85 -10.18
CA ILE A 234 -0.87 24.30 -10.32
C ILE A 234 0.20 24.90 -9.40
N LEU A 235 0.26 24.45 -8.14
CA LEU A 235 1.21 24.95 -7.15
C LEU A 235 2.67 24.59 -7.45
N ILE A 236 2.94 23.56 -8.26
CA ILE A 236 4.28 23.26 -8.76
C ILE A 236 4.60 23.91 -10.12
N GLY A 237 3.67 24.66 -10.72
CA GLY A 237 3.94 25.51 -11.90
C GLY A 237 3.24 25.13 -13.20
N TYR A 238 2.27 24.20 -13.18
CA TYR A 238 1.41 23.95 -14.34
C TYR A 238 0.25 24.95 -14.42
N SER A 239 -0.16 25.30 -15.63
CA SER A 239 -1.38 26.07 -15.86
C SER A 239 -2.62 25.16 -15.82
N GLU A 240 -3.81 25.75 -15.65
CA GLU A 240 -5.06 24.99 -15.78
C GLU A 240 -5.22 24.40 -17.19
N ASP A 241 -4.72 25.09 -18.21
CA ASP A 241 -4.69 24.62 -19.59
C ASP A 241 -3.74 23.44 -19.79
N ASP A 242 -2.53 23.48 -19.21
CA ASP A 242 -1.55 22.39 -19.26
C ASP A 242 -2.18 21.08 -18.75
N ILE A 243 -2.90 21.18 -17.62
CA ILE A 243 -3.60 20.06 -16.98
C ILE A 243 -4.74 19.55 -17.88
N ASN A 244 -5.47 20.45 -18.54
CA ASN A 244 -6.57 20.08 -19.44
C ASN A 244 -6.06 19.37 -20.71
N VAL A 245 -4.95 19.83 -21.30
CA VAL A 245 -4.28 19.14 -22.41
C VAL A 245 -3.84 17.74 -21.98
N ALA A 246 -3.18 17.61 -20.83
CA ALA A 246 -2.75 16.31 -20.30
C ALA A 246 -3.93 15.34 -20.09
N LYS A 247 -5.06 15.82 -19.54
CA LYS A 247 -6.28 15.02 -19.38
C LYS A 247 -6.82 14.50 -20.72
N LYS A 248 -6.88 15.36 -21.75
CA LYS A 248 -7.32 14.98 -23.10
C LYS A 248 -6.44 13.88 -23.69
N VAL A 249 -5.11 14.02 -23.57
CA VAL A 249 -4.16 12.99 -24.01
C VAL A 249 -4.36 11.68 -23.25
N ILE A 250 -4.56 11.72 -21.92
CA ILE A 250 -4.85 10.53 -21.11
C ILE A 250 -6.12 9.82 -21.60
N ASP A 251 -7.17 10.57 -21.91
CA ASP A 251 -8.44 10.03 -22.40
C ASP A 251 -8.27 9.35 -23.77
N LEU A 252 -7.55 9.97 -24.70
CA LEU A 252 -7.25 9.38 -26.01
C LEU A 252 -6.38 8.13 -25.91
N LYS A 253 -5.34 8.12 -25.04
CA LYS A 253 -4.53 6.93 -24.76
C LYS A 253 -5.38 5.78 -24.23
N LEU A 254 -6.31 6.09 -23.30
CA LEU A 254 -7.22 5.10 -22.73
C LEU A 254 -8.21 4.52 -23.74
N ALA A 255 -8.64 5.34 -24.70
CA ALA A 255 -9.52 4.92 -25.78
C ALA A 255 -8.80 4.18 -26.91
N GLY A 256 -7.46 4.16 -26.91
CA GLY A 256 -6.66 3.63 -28.03
C GLY A 256 -6.72 4.48 -29.29
N LYS A 257 -7.04 5.78 -29.15
CA LYS A 257 -7.29 6.73 -30.26
C LYS A 257 -6.28 7.88 -30.29
N LEU A 258 -5.16 7.77 -29.58
CA LEU A 258 -4.17 8.84 -29.57
C LEU A 258 -3.38 8.83 -30.89
N ASP A 259 -3.43 9.95 -31.60
CA ASP A 259 -2.51 10.25 -32.69
C ASP A 259 -1.26 10.96 -32.13
N PHE A 260 -0.11 10.29 -32.27
CA PHE A 260 1.20 10.77 -31.80
C PHE A 260 1.78 11.91 -32.67
N ASN A 261 1.23 12.17 -33.85
CA ASN A 261 1.66 13.27 -34.71
C ASN A 261 0.79 14.52 -34.59
N SER A 262 -0.33 14.43 -33.85
CA SER A 262 -1.26 15.54 -33.64
C SER A 262 -0.62 16.73 -32.91
N ASP A 263 -1.08 17.94 -33.23
CA ASP A 263 -0.63 19.16 -32.55
C ASP A 263 -0.94 19.14 -31.05
N LEU A 264 -2.01 18.44 -30.65
CA LEU A 264 -2.32 18.20 -29.24
C LEU A 264 -1.20 17.41 -28.55
N TYR A 265 -0.66 16.38 -29.19
CA TYR A 265 0.41 15.56 -28.62
C TYR A 265 1.74 16.31 -28.61
N LYS A 266 2.07 17.08 -29.66
CA LYS A 266 3.25 17.96 -29.69
C LYS A 266 3.22 18.97 -28.54
N ARG A 267 2.08 19.67 -28.36
CA ARG A 267 1.87 20.59 -27.23
C ARG A 267 1.99 19.88 -25.88
N PHE A 268 1.51 18.64 -25.77
CA PHE A 268 1.68 17.84 -24.55
C PHE A 268 3.15 17.51 -24.25
N LEU A 269 3.97 17.23 -25.26
CA LEU A 269 5.42 17.02 -25.09
C LEU A 269 6.13 18.29 -24.59
N GLU A 270 5.75 19.46 -25.10
CA GLU A 270 6.24 20.74 -24.61
C GLU A 270 5.88 20.96 -23.13
N ILE A 271 4.61 20.69 -22.77
CA ILE A 271 4.14 20.75 -21.37
C ILE A 271 4.96 19.82 -20.47
N LYS A 272 5.29 18.62 -20.95
CA LYS A 272 6.06 17.63 -20.19
C LYS A 272 7.50 18.09 -19.90
N ASN A 273 8.08 18.89 -20.80
CA ASN A 273 9.44 19.42 -20.66
C ASN A 273 9.50 20.78 -19.92
N LYS A 274 8.35 21.32 -19.52
CA LYS A 274 8.26 22.59 -18.78
C LYS A 274 8.94 22.48 -17.41
N ASN A 275 9.62 23.53 -16.98
CA ASN A 275 10.22 23.58 -15.65
C ASN A 275 9.15 23.70 -14.55
N HIS A 276 9.00 22.66 -13.74
CA HIS A 276 8.04 22.55 -12.65
C HIS A 276 8.71 22.07 -11.35
N GLY A 277 8.08 22.36 -10.22
CA GLY A 277 8.48 21.83 -8.92
C GLY A 277 8.27 20.32 -8.79
N LEU A 278 8.85 19.75 -7.74
CA LEU A 278 8.82 18.32 -7.44
C LEU A 278 7.59 17.97 -6.61
N ILE A 279 7.06 16.78 -6.83
CA ILE A 279 6.03 16.19 -5.98
C ILE A 279 6.58 14.93 -5.32
N VAL A 280 6.49 14.89 -4.00
CA VAL A 280 6.76 13.69 -3.20
C VAL A 280 5.51 13.30 -2.44
N LEU A 281 5.02 12.09 -2.70
CA LEU A 281 3.83 11.55 -2.05
C LEU A 281 4.22 10.43 -1.08
N SER A 282 3.58 10.35 0.09
CA SER A 282 3.59 9.13 0.90
C SER A 282 3.06 7.91 0.08
N SER A 283 3.28 6.69 0.54
CA SER A 283 2.72 5.50 -0.13
C SER A 283 1.21 5.41 0.11
N ALA A 284 0.43 5.01 -0.90
CA ALA A 284 -0.99 4.75 -0.72
C ALA A 284 -1.23 3.40 0.00
N THR A 285 -2.17 3.36 0.94
CA THR A 285 -2.58 2.12 1.60
C THR A 285 -3.59 1.34 0.75
N GLY A 286 -4.43 2.04 -0.03
CA GLY A 286 -5.38 1.44 -0.96
C GLY A 286 -4.92 1.49 -2.42
N SER A 287 -5.56 0.70 -3.28
CA SER A 287 -5.38 0.85 -4.73
C SER A 287 -6.08 2.14 -5.20
N LEU A 288 -5.32 3.22 -5.37
CA LEU A 288 -5.84 4.45 -5.93
C LEU A 288 -6.14 4.25 -7.42
N ARG A 289 -7.42 4.41 -7.77
CA ARG A 289 -7.93 4.25 -9.13
C ARG A 289 -8.55 5.56 -9.59
N GLY A 290 -8.34 5.91 -10.85
CA GLY A 290 -8.98 7.07 -11.46
C GLY A 290 -8.12 7.71 -12.54
N LYS A 291 -8.77 8.32 -13.54
CA LYS A 291 -8.08 8.98 -14.66
C LYS A 291 -7.15 10.09 -14.19
N ARG A 292 -7.54 10.86 -13.16
CA ARG A 292 -6.75 11.97 -12.60
C ARG A 292 -5.44 11.53 -11.95
N VAL A 293 -5.38 10.32 -11.40
CA VAL A 293 -4.13 9.73 -10.86
C VAL A 293 -3.06 9.58 -11.95
N ARG A 294 -3.47 9.45 -13.22
CA ARG A 294 -2.52 9.31 -14.34
C ARG A 294 -1.76 10.60 -14.63
N LEU A 295 -2.21 11.75 -14.13
CA LEU A 295 -1.45 13.00 -14.26
C LEU A 295 -0.05 12.88 -13.65
N TYR A 296 0.13 12.16 -12.54
CA TYR A 296 1.45 11.91 -11.96
C TYR A 296 2.37 11.12 -12.89
N LYS A 297 1.83 10.14 -13.63
CA LYS A 297 2.60 9.36 -14.59
C LYS A 297 2.98 10.21 -15.80
N GLU A 298 2.04 10.99 -16.31
CA GLU A 298 2.20 11.72 -17.57
C GLU A 298 2.98 13.04 -17.41
N LEU A 299 2.76 13.78 -16.32
CA LEU A 299 3.40 15.07 -16.06
C LEU A 299 4.61 14.95 -15.14
N ALA A 300 4.53 14.16 -14.06
CA ALA A 300 5.59 14.06 -13.05
C ALA A 300 6.47 12.80 -13.18
N ASN A 301 6.27 11.98 -14.22
CA ASN A 301 7.04 10.75 -14.50
C ASN A 301 7.07 9.70 -13.37
N PHE A 302 6.04 9.61 -12.53
CA PHE A 302 5.95 8.54 -11.53
C PHE A 302 4.55 7.99 -11.35
N THR A 303 4.45 6.74 -10.90
CA THR A 303 3.19 6.12 -10.51
C THR A 303 3.09 6.02 -8.99
N ILE A 304 1.88 6.17 -8.46
CA ILE A 304 1.64 5.98 -7.03
C ILE A 304 1.60 4.47 -6.77
N GLY A 305 2.62 3.97 -6.06
CA GLY A 305 2.70 2.57 -5.66
C GLY A 305 1.78 2.30 -4.47
N THR A 306 1.11 1.14 -4.49
CA THR A 306 0.44 0.61 -3.30
C THR A 306 1.47 -0.02 -2.39
N GLY A 307 1.51 0.38 -1.12
CA GLY A 307 2.42 -0.21 -0.12
C GLY A 307 2.03 -1.62 0.33
N SER A 308 1.35 -2.42 -0.51
CA SER A 308 0.91 -3.76 -0.12
C SER A 308 2.12 -4.69 0.00
N SER A 309 2.71 -4.75 1.19
CA SER A 309 3.60 -5.83 1.61
C SER A 309 2.80 -7.13 1.63
N LYS A 310 3.05 -8.01 0.66
CA LYS A 310 2.61 -9.42 0.73
C LYS A 310 3.50 -10.26 1.63
N ILE A 311 4.51 -9.65 2.25
CA ILE A 311 5.52 -10.33 3.04
C ILE A 311 4.95 -10.65 4.42
N ARG A 312 5.07 -11.91 4.83
CA ARG A 312 4.55 -12.44 6.10
C ARG A 312 5.60 -13.39 6.69
N ASN A 313 5.97 -13.17 7.94
CA ASN A 313 6.79 -14.09 8.75
C ASN A 313 5.90 -14.64 9.88
N VAL A 314 5.06 -15.61 9.55
CA VAL A 314 4.07 -16.18 10.48
C VAL A 314 4.26 -17.68 10.54
N ILE A 315 4.27 -18.22 11.76
CA ILE A 315 4.14 -19.66 11.98
C ILE A 315 2.64 -19.97 12.00
N ASP A 316 2.19 -20.79 11.07
CA ASP A 316 0.83 -21.32 11.08
C ASP A 316 0.81 -22.69 11.76
N VAL A 317 -0.02 -22.83 12.79
CA VAL A 317 -0.19 -24.04 13.58
C VAL A 317 -1.67 -24.38 13.60
N TYR A 318 -2.00 -25.67 13.58
CA TYR A 318 -3.35 -26.14 13.84
C TYR A 318 -3.37 -26.95 15.14
N TYR A 319 -4.52 -26.93 15.81
CA TYR A 319 -4.76 -27.64 17.04
C TYR A 319 -6.09 -28.40 16.92
N ILE A 320 -6.06 -29.71 17.14
CA ILE A 320 -7.26 -30.56 17.11
C ILE A 320 -7.80 -30.61 18.56
N PRO A 321 -8.96 -30.00 18.84
CA PRO A 321 -9.50 -29.92 20.20
C PRO A 321 -9.79 -31.31 20.77
N LYS A 322 -9.41 -31.56 22.02
CA LYS A 322 -9.70 -32.83 22.74
C LYS A 322 -10.82 -32.70 23.76
N LYS A 323 -11.12 -31.47 24.19
CA LYS A 323 -12.14 -31.11 25.19
C LYS A 323 -13.00 -29.96 24.67
N ASP A 324 -13.80 -29.36 25.56
CA ASP A 324 -14.51 -28.13 25.23
C ASP A 324 -13.50 -27.05 24.79
N ILE A 325 -13.77 -26.46 23.62
CA ILE A 325 -12.93 -25.46 22.98
C ILE A 325 -12.72 -24.21 23.87
N LYS A 326 -13.66 -23.88 24.76
CA LYS A 326 -13.55 -22.79 25.73
C LYS A 326 -12.44 -23.05 26.75
N GLU A 327 -12.35 -24.28 27.26
CA GLU A 327 -11.33 -24.68 28.23
C GLU A 327 -9.94 -24.68 27.60
N GLU A 328 -9.82 -25.26 26.40
CA GLU A 328 -8.54 -25.32 25.69
C GLU A 328 -8.08 -23.94 25.22
N LEU A 329 -9.01 -23.09 24.78
CA LEU A 329 -8.72 -21.69 24.52
C LEU A 329 -8.20 -20.98 25.77
N LEU A 330 -8.85 -21.15 26.93
CA LEU A 330 -8.40 -20.52 28.17
C LEU A 330 -6.97 -20.93 28.54
N ASN A 331 -6.62 -22.21 28.40
CA ASN A 331 -5.27 -22.70 28.68
C ASN A 331 -4.24 -22.08 27.72
N LEU A 332 -4.57 -22.05 26.42
CA LEU A 332 -3.72 -21.41 25.42
C LEU A 332 -3.52 -19.91 25.71
N LEU A 333 -4.57 -19.18 26.06
CA LEU A 333 -4.48 -17.75 26.35
C LEU A 333 -3.62 -17.46 27.60
N LYS A 334 -3.60 -18.37 28.59
CA LYS A 334 -2.70 -18.26 29.74
C LYS A 334 -1.22 -18.38 29.34
N GLU A 335 -0.90 -19.25 28.39
CA GLU A 335 0.47 -19.40 27.87
C GLU A 335 0.90 -18.24 26.97
N LEU A 336 -0.04 -17.72 26.15
CA LEU A 336 0.25 -16.63 25.22
C LEU A 336 0.34 -15.26 25.92
N GLU A 337 -0.27 -15.14 27.10
CA GLU A 337 -0.35 -13.97 27.99
C GLU A 337 -1.07 -12.74 27.40
N ASP A 338 -0.72 -12.29 26.19
CA ASP A 338 -1.11 -10.98 25.68
C ASP A 338 -0.96 -10.78 24.15
N GLY A 339 -1.78 -9.91 23.56
CA GLY A 339 -1.62 -9.43 22.18
C GLY A 339 -2.29 -10.31 21.13
N GLY A 340 -3.32 -11.08 21.51
CA GLY A 340 -3.99 -12.02 20.61
C GLY A 340 -5.33 -11.51 20.07
N LEU A 341 -5.59 -11.83 18.79
CA LEU A 341 -6.89 -11.66 18.15
C LEU A 341 -7.57 -13.04 18.08
N ILE A 342 -8.80 -13.13 18.56
CA ILE A 342 -9.61 -14.35 18.57
C ILE A 342 -10.74 -14.19 17.56
N PHE A 343 -10.80 -15.11 16.60
CA PHE A 343 -11.73 -15.12 15.50
C PHE A 343 -12.75 -16.25 15.67
N VAL A 344 -14.01 -15.88 15.86
CA VAL A 344 -15.13 -16.82 15.98
C VAL A 344 -15.71 -17.08 14.58
N PRO A 345 -16.01 -18.33 14.20
CA PRO A 345 -16.61 -18.63 12.91
C PRO A 345 -17.96 -17.93 12.74
N LYS A 346 -18.23 -17.41 11.54
CA LYS A 346 -19.40 -16.56 11.26
C LYS A 346 -20.73 -17.29 11.46
N GLU A 347 -20.75 -18.57 11.12
CA GLU A 347 -21.90 -19.45 11.23
C GLU A 347 -22.29 -19.80 12.67
N ARG A 348 -21.37 -19.69 13.64
CA ARG A 348 -21.70 -19.82 15.07
C ARG A 348 -22.38 -18.57 15.65
N GLY A 349 -22.31 -17.45 14.93
CA GLY A 349 -23.05 -16.24 15.25
C GLY A 349 -22.54 -15.45 16.46
N ILE A 350 -23.27 -14.37 16.76
CA ILE A 350 -22.92 -13.41 17.83
C ILE A 350 -23.15 -14.01 19.23
N GLU A 351 -24.14 -14.91 19.38
CA GLU A 351 -24.48 -15.52 20.68
C GLU A 351 -23.34 -16.38 21.19
N TYR A 352 -22.82 -17.28 20.35
CA TYR A 352 -21.63 -18.06 20.68
C TYR A 352 -20.40 -17.18 20.96
N MET A 353 -20.21 -16.10 20.19
CA MET A 353 -19.13 -15.15 20.46
C MET A 353 -19.25 -14.47 21.84
N LYS A 354 -20.47 -14.14 22.28
CA LYS A 354 -20.74 -13.61 23.63
C LYS A 354 -20.53 -14.68 24.71
N GLU A 355 -20.86 -15.93 24.42
CA GLU A 355 -20.59 -17.05 25.32
C GLU A 355 -19.09 -17.19 25.58
N ILE A 356 -18.25 -17.19 24.54
CA ILE A 356 -16.78 -17.20 24.66
C ILE A 356 -16.30 -16.01 25.51
N TYR A 357 -16.80 -14.81 25.20
CA TYR A 357 -16.43 -13.59 25.93
C TYR A 357 -16.74 -13.69 27.44
N ASN A 358 -17.97 -14.09 27.79
CA ASN A 358 -18.39 -14.22 29.17
C ASN A 358 -17.59 -15.30 29.92
N TYR A 359 -17.30 -16.43 29.26
CA TYR A 359 -16.48 -17.50 29.82
C TYR A 359 -15.04 -17.04 30.11
N LEU A 360 -14.45 -16.24 29.22
CA LEU A 360 -13.10 -15.71 29.41
C LEU A 360 -13.06 -14.67 30.53
N ILE A 361 -14.06 -13.80 30.62
CA ILE A 361 -14.18 -12.82 31.71
C ILE A 361 -14.37 -13.50 33.07
N SER A 362 -15.23 -14.50 33.17
CA SER A 362 -15.44 -15.24 34.43
C SER A 362 -14.18 -15.96 34.91
N ASN A 363 -13.24 -16.21 34.00
CA ASN A 363 -11.91 -16.77 34.28
C ASN A 363 -10.79 -15.71 34.35
N ASN A 364 -11.13 -14.44 34.60
CA ASN A 364 -10.20 -13.32 34.79
C ASN A 364 -9.29 -13.00 33.58
N VAL A 365 -9.73 -13.32 32.36
CA VAL A 365 -9.01 -12.93 31.14
C VAL A 365 -9.45 -11.53 30.72
N LYS A 366 -8.48 -10.63 30.52
CA LYS A 366 -8.72 -9.27 30.04
C LYS A 366 -9.00 -9.28 28.54
N VAL A 367 -10.28 -9.30 28.16
CA VAL A 367 -10.71 -9.46 26.76
C VAL A 367 -11.70 -8.37 26.35
N GLY A 368 -11.59 -7.90 25.10
CA GLY A 368 -12.52 -6.96 24.48
C GLY A 368 -13.35 -7.62 23.38
N LEU A 369 -14.56 -7.13 23.14
CA LEU A 369 -15.52 -7.71 22.18
C LEU A 369 -15.88 -6.70 21.08
N ILE A 370 -15.63 -7.03 19.81
CA ILE A 370 -15.92 -6.14 18.66
C ILE A 370 -16.74 -6.89 17.61
N TYR A 371 -17.92 -6.36 17.27
CA TYR A 371 -18.79 -6.90 16.21
C TYR A 371 -19.63 -5.81 15.54
N SER A 372 -20.46 -6.19 14.56
CA SER A 372 -21.16 -5.25 13.66
C SER A 372 -22.09 -4.24 14.35
N LYS A 373 -22.61 -4.55 15.55
CA LYS A 373 -23.48 -3.64 16.31
C LYS A 373 -22.72 -2.80 17.35
N THR A 374 -21.42 -3.01 17.54
CA THR A 374 -20.61 -2.23 18.47
C THR A 374 -20.53 -0.78 17.98
N LYS A 375 -20.77 0.20 18.85
CA LYS A 375 -20.79 1.62 18.45
C LYS A 375 -19.37 2.10 18.13
N THR A 376 -19.20 3.03 17.19
CA THR A 376 -17.87 3.52 16.78
C THR A 376 -17.01 4.02 17.95
N ARG A 377 -17.59 4.81 18.87
CA ARG A 377 -16.88 5.32 20.06
C ARG A 377 -16.42 4.20 21.01
N GLU A 378 -17.21 3.14 21.12
CA GLU A 378 -16.91 1.98 21.96
C GLU A 378 -15.79 1.15 21.33
N ILE A 379 -15.81 0.96 20.00
CA ILE A 379 -14.70 0.35 19.26
C ILE A 379 -13.41 1.13 19.49
N GLU A 380 -13.43 2.45 19.36
CA GLU A 380 -12.25 3.30 19.61
C GLU A 380 -11.71 3.13 21.03
N SER A 381 -12.59 3.09 22.03
CA SER A 381 -12.19 2.85 23.43
C SER A 381 -11.53 1.48 23.62
N ILE A 382 -12.18 0.40 23.14
CA ILE A 382 -11.66 -0.97 23.26
C ILE A 382 -10.31 -1.12 22.55
N LEU A 383 -10.16 -0.51 21.38
CA LEU A 383 -8.91 -0.53 20.64
C LEU A 383 -7.79 0.24 21.34
N ASN A 384 -8.10 1.38 21.97
CA ASN A 384 -7.14 2.12 22.78
C ASN A 384 -6.73 1.33 24.02
N ASP A 385 -7.68 0.73 24.75
CA ASP A 385 -7.38 -0.10 25.92
C ASP A 385 -6.55 -1.34 25.54
N PHE A 386 -6.80 -1.94 24.38
CA PHE A 386 -5.95 -2.99 23.83
C PHE A 386 -4.56 -2.47 23.48
N TYR A 387 -4.43 -1.30 22.85
CA TYR A 387 -3.13 -0.71 22.52
C TYR A 387 -2.30 -0.38 23.77
N GLU A 388 -2.94 0.12 24.84
CA GLU A 388 -2.30 0.52 26.10
C GLU A 388 -1.92 -0.62 27.04
N GLY A 389 -2.33 -1.86 26.78
CA GLY A 389 -2.05 -2.98 27.69
C GLY A 389 -3.14 -3.31 28.71
N LYS A 390 -4.27 -2.59 28.68
CA LYS A 390 -5.39 -2.82 29.61
C LYS A 390 -6.24 -4.02 29.21
N ILE A 391 -6.32 -4.30 27.91
CA ILE A 391 -6.96 -5.49 27.33
C ILE A 391 -5.89 -6.34 26.66
N ASN A 392 -5.91 -7.64 26.94
CA ASN A 392 -4.92 -8.59 26.44
C ASN A 392 -5.34 -9.25 25.12
N PHE A 393 -6.65 -9.45 24.93
CA PHE A 393 -7.18 -10.16 23.78
C PHE A 393 -8.40 -9.46 23.18
N LEU A 394 -8.60 -9.58 21.87
CA LEU A 394 -9.80 -9.06 21.18
C LEU A 394 -10.56 -10.19 20.49
N ILE A 395 -11.86 -10.28 20.71
CA ILE A 395 -12.75 -11.24 20.04
C ILE A 395 -13.54 -10.55 18.94
N SER A 396 -13.61 -11.17 17.76
CA SER A 396 -14.54 -10.79 16.70
C SER A 396 -14.96 -11.95 15.83
N ILE A 397 -15.96 -11.70 14.98
CA ILE A 397 -16.40 -12.64 13.95
C ILE A 397 -15.37 -12.68 12.82
N THR A 398 -15.16 -13.88 12.29
CA THR A 398 -14.36 -14.16 11.10
C THR A 398 -15.05 -13.63 9.85
N ASP A 399 -14.91 -12.33 9.58
CA ASP A 399 -15.45 -11.68 8.39
C ASP A 399 -14.33 -11.03 7.56
N PRO A 400 -14.25 -11.27 6.23
CA PRO A 400 -13.27 -10.62 5.35
C PRO A 400 -13.34 -9.08 5.35
N TYR A 401 -14.45 -8.49 5.80
CA TYR A 401 -14.64 -7.05 5.93
C TYR A 401 -14.66 -6.58 7.39
N GLY A 402 -14.40 -7.49 8.33
CA GLY A 402 -14.34 -7.22 9.76
C GLY A 402 -13.26 -6.19 10.14
N ILE A 403 -13.53 -5.48 11.23
CA ILE A 403 -12.62 -4.46 11.77
C ILE A 403 -11.29 -5.09 12.16
N LEU A 404 -11.30 -6.25 12.84
CA LEU A 404 -10.07 -6.93 13.25
C LEU A 404 -9.29 -7.53 12.06
N THR A 405 -9.97 -7.93 10.97
CA THR A 405 -9.34 -8.56 9.80
C THR A 405 -8.72 -7.56 8.84
N ARG A 406 -9.28 -6.34 8.73
CA ARG A 406 -8.81 -5.29 7.79
C ARG A 406 -8.52 -3.94 8.41
N GLY A 407 -9.32 -3.51 9.38
CA GLY A 407 -9.39 -2.14 9.91
C GLY A 407 -8.40 -1.80 11.01
N ILE A 408 -7.64 -2.76 11.53
CA ILE A 408 -6.66 -2.52 12.61
C ILE A 408 -5.23 -2.45 12.07
N ASN A 409 -4.49 -1.46 12.57
CA ASN A 409 -3.07 -1.24 12.31
C ASN A 409 -2.31 -0.99 13.63
N MET A 410 -2.19 -2.04 14.44
CA MET A 410 -1.46 -2.03 15.73
C MET A 410 -0.42 -3.16 15.78
N PRO A 411 0.54 -3.16 14.84
CA PRO A 411 1.37 -4.34 14.65
C PRO A 411 2.38 -4.55 15.80
N GLU A 412 2.65 -3.52 16.60
CA GLU A 412 3.53 -3.59 17.79
C GLU A 412 2.86 -4.38 18.93
N ARG A 413 1.53 -4.47 18.88
CA ARG A 413 0.69 -5.09 19.91
C ARG A 413 0.22 -6.49 19.51
N ILE A 414 -0.13 -6.67 18.24
CA ILE A 414 -0.74 -7.92 17.74
C ILE A 414 0.35 -8.95 17.46
N LYS A 415 0.36 -10.03 18.24
CA LYS A 415 1.31 -11.15 18.14
C LYS A 415 0.66 -12.43 17.62
N TYR A 416 -0.62 -12.64 17.96
CA TYR A 416 -1.33 -13.90 17.73
C TYR A 416 -2.65 -13.71 16.99
N ALA A 417 -2.98 -14.65 16.11
CA ALA A 417 -4.30 -14.80 15.52
C ALA A 417 -4.81 -16.21 15.82
N ILE A 418 -5.90 -16.32 16.55
CA ILE A 418 -6.47 -17.58 17.02
C ILE A 418 -7.84 -17.74 16.36
N PHE A 419 -8.04 -18.81 15.59
CA PHE A 419 -9.29 -19.10 14.92
C PHE A 419 -9.99 -20.25 15.64
N LEU A 420 -11.21 -20.04 16.14
CA LEU A 420 -12.01 -21.06 16.84
C LEU A 420 -12.81 -21.94 15.85
N GLY A 421 -12.15 -22.33 14.76
CA GLY A 421 -12.70 -23.00 13.59
C GLY A 421 -12.02 -22.51 12.32
N ILE A 422 -12.03 -23.32 11.27
CA ILE A 422 -11.42 -22.98 9.99
C ILE A 422 -12.26 -21.88 9.32
N PRO A 423 -11.66 -20.72 8.94
CA PRO A 423 -12.38 -19.70 8.18
C PRO A 423 -12.96 -20.31 6.90
N LYS A 424 -14.30 -20.33 6.80
CA LYS A 424 -15.01 -20.97 5.70
C LYS A 424 -16.18 -20.16 5.18
N ILE A 425 -16.46 -20.35 3.90
CA ILE A 425 -17.67 -19.91 3.22
C ILE A 425 -18.65 -21.09 3.29
N LYS A 426 -19.77 -20.88 3.98
CA LYS A 426 -20.86 -21.86 4.10
C LYS A 426 -21.98 -21.50 3.12
N ILE A 427 -22.26 -22.39 2.16
CA ILE A 427 -23.25 -22.16 1.09
C ILE A 427 -24.36 -23.20 1.22
N ASN A 428 -25.60 -22.75 1.47
CA ASN A 428 -26.77 -23.63 1.36
C ASN A 428 -27.05 -23.90 -0.12
N ILE A 429 -26.97 -25.16 -0.54
CA ILE A 429 -27.18 -25.52 -1.94
C ILE A 429 -28.63 -25.89 -2.26
N ARG A 430 -29.45 -26.25 -1.27
CA ARG A 430 -30.90 -26.48 -1.45
C ARG A 430 -31.66 -25.17 -1.56
N ASN A 431 -31.34 -24.24 -0.67
CA ASN A 431 -31.89 -22.88 -0.67
C ASN A 431 -30.82 -21.89 -1.14
N LEU A 432 -30.40 -22.05 -2.40
CA LEU A 432 -29.34 -21.23 -2.98
C LEU A 432 -29.77 -19.75 -3.06
N GLU A 433 -29.09 -18.90 -2.30
CA GLU A 433 -29.28 -17.45 -2.39
C GLU A 433 -28.61 -16.87 -3.64
N LYS A 434 -29.14 -15.75 -4.14
CA LYS A 434 -28.56 -15.00 -5.29
C LYS A 434 -27.33 -14.17 -4.88
N ASN A 435 -26.43 -14.78 -4.11
CA ASN A 435 -25.16 -14.17 -3.72
C ASN A 435 -24.13 -14.31 -4.86
N ILE A 436 -23.62 -13.17 -5.33
CA ILE A 436 -22.67 -13.09 -6.46
C ILE A 436 -21.46 -14.02 -6.26
N MET A 437 -20.87 -14.01 -5.05
CA MET A 437 -19.67 -14.80 -4.78
C MET A 437 -19.98 -16.29 -4.71
N ASN A 438 -21.07 -16.67 -4.04
CA ASN A 438 -21.48 -18.08 -3.93
C ASN A 438 -21.77 -18.66 -5.31
N ILE A 439 -22.47 -17.93 -6.17
CA ILE A 439 -22.76 -18.34 -7.55
C ILE A 439 -21.47 -18.56 -8.33
N ILE A 440 -20.50 -17.64 -8.24
CA ILE A 440 -19.21 -17.79 -8.93
C ILE A 440 -18.44 -19.00 -8.40
N ILE A 441 -18.40 -19.19 -7.07
CA ILE A 441 -17.70 -20.31 -6.44
C ILE A 441 -18.29 -21.64 -6.89
N LEU A 442 -19.61 -21.81 -6.73
CA LEU A 442 -20.32 -23.01 -7.15
C LEU A 442 -20.15 -23.27 -8.65
N SER A 443 -20.22 -22.23 -9.47
CA SER A 443 -20.03 -22.36 -10.92
C SER A 443 -18.65 -22.93 -11.26
N ASN A 444 -17.59 -22.53 -10.55
CA ASN A 444 -16.25 -23.11 -10.75
C ASN A 444 -16.17 -24.56 -10.23
N LEU A 445 -16.83 -24.87 -9.11
CA LEU A 445 -16.81 -26.21 -8.51
C LEU A 445 -17.49 -27.27 -9.38
N ILE A 446 -18.55 -26.90 -10.11
CA ILE A 446 -19.27 -27.85 -10.96
C ILE A 446 -18.60 -28.06 -12.33
N LEU A 447 -17.71 -27.17 -12.79
CA LEU A 447 -17.07 -27.25 -14.12
C LEU A 447 -16.48 -28.63 -14.45
N PRO A 448 -15.79 -29.34 -13.53
CA PRO A 448 -15.22 -30.65 -13.82
C PRO A 448 -16.25 -31.76 -14.02
N TYR A 449 -17.52 -31.52 -13.68
CA TYR A 449 -18.55 -32.55 -13.55
C TYR A 449 -19.71 -32.40 -14.54
N ILE A 450 -19.66 -31.40 -15.43
CA ILE A 450 -20.69 -31.11 -16.42
C ILE A 450 -20.21 -31.37 -17.86
N SER A 451 -21.12 -31.31 -18.82
CA SER A 451 -20.80 -31.51 -20.25
C SER A 451 -19.83 -30.44 -20.78
N GLU A 452 -19.00 -30.78 -21.77
CA GLU A 452 -18.06 -29.83 -22.38
C GLU A 452 -18.76 -28.60 -22.99
N ILE A 453 -19.98 -28.78 -23.53
CA ILE A 453 -20.78 -27.68 -24.08
C ILE A 453 -21.14 -26.65 -22.98
N GLU A 454 -21.57 -27.13 -21.83
CA GLU A 454 -21.95 -26.25 -20.72
C GLU A 454 -20.74 -25.68 -20.00
N LYS A 455 -19.67 -26.45 -19.90
CA LYS A 455 -18.38 -26.00 -19.38
C LYS A 455 -17.86 -24.81 -20.17
N ASP A 456 -17.88 -24.84 -21.51
CA ASP A 456 -17.50 -23.69 -22.34
C ASP A 456 -18.44 -22.48 -22.10
N ARG A 457 -19.75 -22.71 -22.03
CA ARG A 457 -20.75 -21.67 -21.76
C ARG A 457 -20.51 -20.98 -20.41
N ILE A 458 -20.33 -21.73 -19.33
CA ILE A 458 -20.05 -21.19 -17.99
C ILE A 458 -18.70 -20.48 -17.98
N THR A 459 -17.67 -21.06 -18.61
CA THR A 459 -16.31 -20.48 -18.64
C THR A 459 -16.28 -19.12 -19.34
N LYS A 460 -17.02 -18.95 -20.44
CA LYS A 460 -17.20 -17.65 -21.12
C LYS A 460 -17.84 -16.61 -20.19
N ILE A 461 -18.90 -16.98 -19.47
CA ILE A 461 -19.56 -16.09 -18.50
C ILE A 461 -18.60 -15.72 -17.36
N LEU A 462 -17.93 -16.70 -16.76
CA LEU A 462 -16.95 -16.48 -15.68
C LEU A 462 -15.80 -15.56 -16.12
N THR A 463 -15.35 -15.68 -17.37
CA THR A 463 -14.30 -14.82 -17.94
C THR A 463 -14.77 -13.37 -18.06
N ARG A 464 -16.01 -13.14 -18.54
CA ARG A 464 -16.63 -11.80 -18.58
C ARG A 464 -16.79 -11.22 -17.19
N LEU A 465 -17.34 -12.00 -16.25
CA LEU A 465 -17.50 -11.60 -14.85
C LEU A 465 -16.16 -11.22 -14.24
N ARG A 466 -15.10 -12.03 -14.41
CA ARG A 466 -13.75 -11.73 -13.88
C ARG A 466 -13.17 -10.44 -14.46
N LYS A 467 -13.38 -10.15 -15.75
CA LYS A 467 -12.94 -8.90 -16.40
C LYS A 467 -13.70 -7.68 -15.86
N ASN A 468 -15.01 -7.82 -15.65
CA ASN A 468 -15.88 -6.73 -15.20
C ASN A 468 -15.80 -6.48 -13.69
N MET A 469 -15.56 -7.53 -12.89
CA MET A 469 -15.44 -7.45 -11.43
C MET A 469 -14.29 -6.54 -11.00
N LYS A 470 -13.22 -6.43 -11.81
CA LYS A 470 -12.13 -5.47 -11.57
C LYS A 470 -12.59 -4.01 -11.63
N LYS A 471 -13.70 -3.70 -12.30
CA LYS A 471 -14.21 -2.33 -12.47
C LYS A 471 -15.24 -1.92 -11.41
N LEU A 472 -15.84 -2.87 -10.70
CA LEU A 472 -16.91 -2.61 -9.74
C LEU A 472 -16.38 -1.92 -8.47
N SER A 473 -17.11 -0.91 -8.02
CA SER A 473 -16.98 -0.32 -6.68
C SER A 473 -17.83 -1.09 -5.66
N SER A 474 -17.65 -0.78 -4.37
CA SER A 474 -18.50 -1.33 -3.29
C SER A 474 -19.97 -0.91 -3.43
N GLY A 475 -20.24 0.29 -3.96
CA GLY A 475 -21.60 0.75 -4.24
C GLY A 475 -22.24 -0.03 -5.39
N ASP A 476 -21.48 -0.30 -6.45
CA ASP A 476 -21.97 -1.08 -7.59
C ASP A 476 -22.37 -2.50 -7.19
N LEU A 477 -21.58 -3.15 -6.34
CA LEU A 477 -21.89 -4.48 -5.81
C LEU A 477 -23.18 -4.50 -4.99
N LYS A 478 -23.43 -3.45 -4.21
CA LYS A 478 -24.68 -3.31 -3.44
C LYS A 478 -25.88 -3.17 -4.36
N LEU A 479 -25.79 -2.30 -5.37
CA LEU A 479 -26.87 -2.12 -6.36
C LEU A 479 -27.19 -3.41 -7.10
N ILE A 480 -26.17 -4.16 -7.52
CA ILE A 480 -26.35 -5.48 -8.16
C ILE A 480 -27.03 -6.46 -7.18
N SER A 481 -26.56 -6.50 -5.93
CA SER A 481 -27.16 -7.37 -4.90
C SER A 481 -28.63 -7.03 -4.65
N ASP A 482 -28.97 -5.74 -4.55
CA ASP A 482 -30.33 -5.27 -4.34
C ASP A 482 -31.24 -5.70 -5.51
N PHE A 483 -30.78 -5.50 -6.75
CA PHE A 483 -31.50 -5.96 -7.95
C PHE A 483 -31.71 -7.48 -7.98
N LEU A 484 -30.67 -8.27 -7.68
CA LEU A 484 -30.75 -9.73 -7.69
C LEU A 484 -31.78 -10.25 -6.67
N ASN A 485 -31.87 -9.58 -5.51
CA ASN A 485 -32.78 -9.92 -4.43
C ASN A 485 -34.20 -9.35 -4.62
N GLY A 486 -34.50 -8.70 -5.75
CA GLY A 486 -35.83 -8.21 -6.07
C GLY A 486 -36.19 -6.85 -5.48
N ASN A 487 -35.21 -6.08 -4.99
CA ASN A 487 -35.44 -4.69 -4.60
C ASN A 487 -35.65 -3.83 -5.86
N ASN A 488 -36.50 -2.79 -5.74
CA ASN A 488 -36.79 -1.85 -6.84
C ASN A 488 -35.57 -0.96 -7.14
N VAL A 489 -34.64 -1.50 -7.93
CA VAL A 489 -33.41 -0.83 -8.36
C VAL A 489 -33.23 -1.04 -9.86
N GLU A 490 -33.10 0.06 -10.61
CA GLU A 490 -32.83 -0.02 -12.04
C GLU A 490 -31.32 -0.08 -12.29
N LEU A 491 -30.87 -1.13 -12.99
CA LEU A 491 -29.48 -1.25 -13.43
C LEU A 491 -29.38 -0.87 -14.91
N VAL A 492 -28.34 -0.11 -15.25
CA VAL A 492 -28.09 0.35 -16.64
C VAL A 492 -26.71 -0.11 -17.11
N GLY A 493 -26.60 -0.37 -18.42
CA GLY A 493 -25.35 -0.67 -19.10
C GLY A 493 -24.63 -1.90 -18.53
N TYR A 494 -23.36 -1.73 -18.16
CA TYR A 494 -22.50 -2.83 -17.74
C TYR A 494 -22.95 -3.50 -16.41
N LEU A 495 -23.63 -2.76 -15.52
CA LEU A 495 -24.16 -3.32 -14.27
C LEU A 495 -25.29 -4.31 -14.54
N LYS A 496 -26.19 -3.96 -15.46
CA LYS A 496 -27.28 -4.85 -15.91
C LYS A 496 -26.73 -6.10 -16.59
N SER A 497 -25.73 -5.94 -17.47
CA SER A 497 -25.05 -7.08 -18.09
C SER A 497 -24.40 -8.00 -17.07
N PHE A 498 -23.75 -7.45 -16.03
CA PHE A 498 -23.14 -8.24 -14.97
C PHE A 498 -24.20 -9.00 -14.15
N ALA A 499 -25.29 -8.34 -13.76
CA ALA A 499 -26.39 -8.99 -13.05
C ALA A 499 -27.03 -10.12 -13.86
N ASN A 500 -27.22 -9.92 -15.17
CA ASN A 500 -27.75 -10.95 -16.07
C ASN A 500 -26.83 -12.17 -16.19
N ASP A 501 -25.50 -11.95 -16.24
CA ASP A 501 -24.52 -13.05 -16.21
C ASP A 501 -24.65 -13.86 -14.91
N ILE A 502 -24.81 -13.20 -13.76
CA ILE A 502 -25.03 -13.85 -12.47
C ILE A 502 -26.36 -14.63 -12.44
N LEU A 503 -27.46 -14.05 -12.94
CA LEU A 503 -28.75 -14.74 -13.04
C LEU A 503 -28.68 -15.97 -13.96
N THR A 504 -27.93 -15.87 -15.06
CA THR A 504 -27.72 -16.99 -15.98
C THR A 504 -27.01 -18.14 -15.27
N LEU A 505 -25.92 -17.85 -14.55
CA LEU A 505 -25.22 -18.86 -13.76
C LEU A 505 -26.10 -19.44 -12.66
N TYR A 506 -26.85 -18.61 -11.94
CA TYR A 506 -27.78 -19.05 -10.91
C TYR A 506 -28.80 -20.08 -11.44
N ASN A 507 -29.40 -19.80 -12.60
CA ASN A 507 -30.37 -20.70 -13.21
C ASN A 507 -29.73 -22.03 -13.66
N ILE A 508 -28.51 -21.98 -14.19
CA ILE A 508 -27.75 -23.19 -14.54
C ILE A 508 -27.45 -24.00 -13.28
N LEU A 509 -26.95 -23.37 -12.22
CA LEU A 509 -26.62 -24.02 -10.96
C LEU A 509 -27.81 -24.75 -10.36
N LYS A 510 -29.00 -24.15 -10.40
CA LYS A 510 -30.24 -24.76 -9.90
C LYS A 510 -30.57 -26.10 -10.60
N ILE A 511 -30.26 -26.21 -11.89
CA ILE A 511 -30.47 -27.45 -12.67
C ILE A 511 -29.45 -28.53 -12.29
N TYR A 512 -28.21 -28.13 -12.00
CA TYR A 512 -27.10 -29.07 -11.77
C TYR A 512 -26.99 -29.55 -10.33
N ILE A 513 -27.22 -28.67 -9.36
CA ILE A 513 -27.05 -28.96 -7.94
C ILE A 513 -28.06 -29.99 -7.44
N ASP A 514 -29.25 -30.05 -8.04
CA ASP A 514 -30.29 -31.01 -7.69
C ASP A 514 -30.01 -32.43 -8.24
N ARG A 515 -28.98 -32.61 -9.08
CA ARG A 515 -28.63 -33.93 -9.62
C ARG A 515 -27.81 -34.75 -8.60
N PRO A 516 -28.25 -35.97 -8.24
CA PRO A 516 -27.53 -36.82 -7.28
C PRO A 516 -26.07 -37.08 -7.66
N GLU A 517 -25.80 -37.34 -8.94
CA GLU A 517 -24.45 -37.58 -9.46
C GLU A 517 -23.48 -36.40 -9.20
N ILE A 518 -23.98 -35.17 -9.29
CA ILE A 518 -23.18 -33.97 -9.03
C ILE A 518 -22.93 -33.82 -7.53
N LEU A 519 -23.94 -34.08 -6.72
CA LEU A 519 -23.81 -34.03 -5.26
C LEU A 519 -22.76 -35.02 -4.76
N ASP A 520 -22.74 -36.24 -5.28
CA ASP A 520 -21.78 -37.26 -4.89
C ASP A 520 -20.35 -36.90 -5.33
N LYS A 521 -20.17 -36.38 -6.55
CA LYS A 521 -18.89 -35.84 -7.00
C LYS A 521 -18.40 -34.66 -6.16
N LEU A 522 -19.31 -33.81 -5.68
CA LEU A 522 -18.97 -32.71 -4.76
C LEU A 522 -18.58 -33.23 -3.36
N LYS A 523 -19.15 -34.35 -2.88
CA LYS A 523 -18.72 -35.01 -1.63
C LYS A 523 -17.30 -35.54 -1.72
N GLU A 524 -16.90 -36.03 -2.89
CA GLU A 524 -15.54 -36.54 -3.13
C GLU A 524 -14.50 -35.42 -3.30
N ASN A 525 -14.93 -34.21 -3.66
CA ASN A 525 -14.02 -33.10 -3.92
C ASN A 525 -13.19 -32.73 -2.67
N PRO A 526 -11.84 -32.70 -2.74
CA PRO A 526 -10.99 -32.47 -1.58
C PRO A 526 -11.08 -31.04 -1.01
N ASP A 527 -11.55 -30.07 -1.79
CA ASP A 527 -11.67 -28.66 -1.39
C ASP A 527 -12.99 -28.30 -0.72
N VAL A 528 -13.91 -29.26 -0.63
CA VAL A 528 -15.30 -29.04 -0.19
C VAL A 528 -15.65 -30.01 0.93
N SER A 529 -16.11 -29.48 2.06
CA SER A 529 -16.75 -30.29 3.09
C SER A 529 -18.27 -30.13 3.00
N ILE A 530 -19.02 -31.21 3.25
CA ILE A 530 -20.49 -31.19 3.21
C ILE A 530 -21.02 -31.38 4.62
N GLU A 531 -21.94 -30.49 5.01
CA GLU A 531 -22.64 -30.53 6.29
C GLU A 531 -24.15 -30.60 6.03
N VAL A 532 -24.86 -31.42 6.79
CA VAL A 532 -26.32 -31.52 6.74
C VAL A 532 -26.88 -31.10 8.10
N ASP A 533 -27.80 -30.13 8.11
CA ASP A 533 -28.45 -29.69 9.35
C ASP A 533 -29.67 -30.56 9.73
N GLU A 534 -30.24 -30.30 10.90
CA GLU A 534 -31.44 -30.98 11.42
C GLU A 534 -32.66 -30.85 10.49
N ASN A 535 -32.73 -29.74 9.72
CA ASN A 535 -33.78 -29.47 8.74
C ASN A 535 -33.51 -30.10 7.37
N LYS A 536 -32.50 -30.98 7.26
CA LYS A 536 -32.04 -31.60 6.02
C LYS A 536 -31.55 -30.58 4.97
N ASN A 537 -31.19 -29.35 5.33
CA ASN A 537 -30.48 -28.47 4.41
C ASN A 537 -29.07 -29.02 4.19
N ILE A 538 -28.57 -28.90 2.96
CA ILE A 538 -27.21 -29.30 2.62
C ILE A 538 -26.36 -28.04 2.46
N TYR A 539 -25.24 -28.01 3.16
CA TYR A 539 -24.28 -26.93 3.14
C TYR A 539 -22.95 -27.40 2.55
N LEU A 540 -22.44 -26.64 1.59
CA LEU A 540 -21.06 -26.78 1.13
C LEU A 540 -20.19 -25.78 1.89
N ASN A 541 -19.20 -26.30 2.59
CA ASN A 541 -18.20 -25.55 3.32
C ASN A 541 -16.91 -25.51 2.50
N ILE A 542 -16.36 -24.31 2.30
CA ILE A 542 -15.16 -24.08 1.48
C ILE A 542 -14.24 -23.12 2.22
N VAL A 543 -12.94 -23.39 2.24
CA VAL A 543 -11.94 -22.54 2.92
C VAL A 543 -11.96 -21.09 2.40
N ASP A 544 -12.13 -20.13 3.30
CA ASP A 544 -11.93 -18.69 3.05
C ASP A 544 -10.47 -18.29 3.28
N LEU A 545 -9.64 -18.64 2.30
CA LEU A 545 -8.20 -18.35 2.32
C LEU A 545 -7.92 -16.85 2.49
N LYS A 546 -8.77 -15.99 1.92
CA LYS A 546 -8.56 -14.55 1.95
C LYS A 546 -8.73 -14.00 3.37
N THR A 547 -9.76 -14.44 4.07
CA THR A 547 -9.99 -14.03 5.47
C THR A 547 -8.89 -14.55 6.36
N TYR A 548 -8.47 -15.80 6.18
CA TYR A 548 -7.34 -16.38 6.92
C TYR A 548 -6.05 -15.58 6.74
N LEU A 549 -5.63 -15.32 5.49
CA LEU A 549 -4.40 -14.58 5.18
C LEU A 549 -4.44 -13.13 5.70
N GLN A 550 -5.60 -12.48 5.65
CA GLN A 550 -5.75 -11.10 6.13
C GLN A 550 -5.68 -10.99 7.64
N ALA A 551 -6.33 -11.94 8.35
CA ALA A 551 -6.35 -12.03 9.79
C ALA A 551 -4.99 -12.45 10.35
N SER A 552 -4.42 -13.57 9.86
CA SER A 552 -3.10 -14.03 10.27
C SER A 552 -1.99 -13.03 9.90
N GLY A 553 -2.10 -12.35 8.76
CA GLY A 553 -1.19 -11.27 8.36
C GLY A 553 -1.23 -10.02 9.26
N ARG A 554 -2.12 -9.93 10.24
CA ARG A 554 -2.07 -8.87 11.27
C ARG A 554 -0.97 -9.10 12.30
N THR A 555 -0.53 -10.34 12.46
CA THR A 555 0.47 -10.76 13.45
C THR A 555 1.92 -10.51 13.00
N SER A 556 2.12 -10.21 11.71
CA SER A 556 3.44 -9.99 11.13
C SER A 556 3.42 -8.76 10.23
N ARG A 557 4.32 -7.81 10.49
CA ARG A 557 4.49 -6.62 9.65
C ARG A 557 5.95 -6.34 9.39
N LEU A 558 6.17 -5.69 8.25
CA LEU A 558 7.46 -5.12 7.92
C LEU A 558 7.65 -3.81 8.70
N TYR A 559 8.75 -3.77 9.44
CA TYR A 559 9.26 -2.62 10.17
C TYR A 559 10.63 -2.23 9.64
N SER A 560 11.13 -1.12 10.16
CA SER A 560 12.46 -0.63 9.84
C SER A 560 13.56 -1.67 10.15
N GLY A 561 13.43 -2.42 11.25
CA GLY A 561 14.36 -3.50 11.64
C GLY A 561 14.14 -4.88 11.02
N GLY A 562 13.16 -5.07 10.13
CA GLY A 562 12.84 -6.37 9.53
C GLY A 562 11.36 -6.74 9.63
N ILE A 563 11.04 -8.02 9.46
CA ILE A 563 9.64 -8.50 9.48
C ILE A 563 9.37 -9.15 10.84
N SER A 564 8.39 -8.66 11.58
CA SER A 564 8.03 -9.25 12.88
C SER A 564 7.54 -10.68 12.72
N LYS A 565 7.89 -11.53 13.68
CA LYS A 565 7.41 -12.91 13.74
C LYS A 565 6.02 -12.93 14.36
N GLY A 566 5.08 -13.57 13.70
CA GLY A 566 3.71 -13.77 14.20
C GLY A 566 3.37 -15.26 14.33
N LEU A 567 2.28 -15.54 15.04
CA LEU A 567 1.76 -16.90 15.20
C LEU A 567 0.25 -16.93 14.90
N SER A 568 -0.15 -17.89 14.09
CA SER A 568 -1.52 -18.14 13.66
C SER A 568 -1.91 -19.54 14.13
N ILE A 569 -2.98 -19.66 14.91
CA ILE A 569 -3.44 -20.93 15.49
C ILE A 569 -4.86 -21.19 15.03
N VAL A 570 -5.11 -22.35 14.43
CA VAL A 570 -6.45 -22.78 13.99
C VAL A 570 -6.91 -23.96 14.83
N PHE A 571 -8.00 -23.78 15.57
CA PHE A 571 -8.72 -24.88 16.20
C PHE A 571 -9.52 -25.61 15.12
N VAL A 572 -9.18 -26.88 14.89
CA VAL A 572 -9.72 -27.68 13.79
C VAL A 572 -11.13 -28.13 14.13
N ASP A 573 -12.10 -27.67 13.36
CA ASP A 573 -13.50 -28.10 13.41
C ASP A 573 -13.87 -29.04 12.25
N ASP A 574 -13.01 -29.16 11.23
CA ASP A 574 -13.22 -29.97 10.03
C ASP A 574 -11.88 -30.40 9.42
N GLU A 575 -11.57 -31.70 9.48
CA GLU A 575 -10.29 -32.23 8.97
C GLU A 575 -10.15 -32.12 7.44
N LYS A 576 -11.26 -32.17 6.70
CA LYS A 576 -11.24 -32.08 5.25
C LYS A 576 -10.90 -30.65 4.82
N LEU A 577 -11.51 -29.67 5.48
CA LEU A 577 -11.17 -28.25 5.25
C LEU A 577 -9.75 -27.91 5.71
N LEU A 578 -9.21 -28.59 6.74
CA LEU A 578 -7.84 -28.38 7.17
C LEU A 578 -6.85 -28.73 6.04
N LYS A 579 -7.05 -29.90 5.40
CA LYS A 579 -6.24 -30.34 4.26
C LYS A 579 -6.34 -29.36 3.08
N SER A 580 -7.55 -28.87 2.78
CA SER A 580 -7.75 -27.84 1.74
C SER A 580 -7.05 -26.52 2.09
N LEU A 581 -7.08 -26.09 3.36
CA LEU A 581 -6.40 -24.88 3.83
C LEU A 581 -4.88 -25.02 3.70
N ASP A 582 -4.30 -26.13 4.15
CA ASP A 582 -2.86 -26.41 4.03
C ASP A 582 -2.41 -26.37 2.56
N MET A 583 -3.10 -27.09 1.67
CA MET A 583 -2.81 -27.11 0.24
C MET A 583 -2.86 -25.70 -0.38
N LYS A 584 -3.91 -24.93 -0.08
CA LYS A 584 -4.09 -23.58 -0.61
C LYS A 584 -3.07 -22.59 -0.06
N LEU A 585 -2.67 -22.74 1.22
CA LEU A 585 -1.61 -21.93 1.82
C LEU A 585 -0.26 -22.21 1.17
N ARG A 586 0.09 -23.49 0.96
CA ARG A 586 1.31 -23.88 0.24
C ARG A 586 1.35 -23.25 -1.14
N TYR A 587 0.28 -23.34 -1.92
CA TYR A 587 0.22 -22.74 -3.27
C TYR A 587 0.29 -21.20 -3.28
N TYR A 588 -0.22 -20.54 -2.24
CA TYR A 588 -0.25 -19.07 -2.20
C TYR A 588 1.02 -18.44 -1.61
N LEU A 589 1.74 -19.18 -0.76
CA LEU A 589 2.89 -18.69 0.01
C LEU A 589 4.24 -19.24 -0.46
N LEU A 590 4.25 -20.40 -1.12
CA LEU A 590 5.40 -20.97 -1.82
C LEU A 590 5.26 -20.67 -3.31
#